data_AF-A0A524JNA5-F1
#
_entry.id   AF-A0A524JNA5-F1
#
_cell.length_a   1.000
_cell.length_b   1.000
_cell.length_c   1.000
_cell.angle_alpha   90.00
_cell.angle_beta   90.00
_cell.angle_gamma   90.00
#
_symmetry.space_group_name_H-M   'P 1'
#
loop_
_entity.id
_entity.type
_entity.pdbx_description
1 polymer ?
#
loop_
_entity_poly.entity_id
_entity_poly.type
_entity_poly.pdbx_seq_one_letter_code
_entity_poly.pdbx_strand_id
1 'polypeptide(L)'
;MKRILFWAAAAAACLVLIVFGLNLFDAPPAPLSTAPLLPGAGLEPDNGFFILWGFAEPPDNDPAGQAYHGLLLDMFAARARERRSRSPYGQWLTRLNLEYREHWQGARLNFPQAAQEDICVFFAQRRAEIAERRQRFAVLQKRYEQVLGSSRLEDFSPIGFELPKLCANLAAGQARLFAASRLLAALDGEWLPAGADLLAAAAAGFRLISSGRTLAANSLGKDMVELSLRALAALLNRPECPPDLARLVLELLPPRTAGRFGTATVRAFTCLDLSVDLARLKK
;
A
#
# COMPACT_ATOMS: atom_id res chain seq x y z
N MET A 1 25.77 17.80 37.35
CA MET A 1 25.00 16.96 36.41
C MET A 1 23.56 17.43 36.16
N LYS A 2 22.71 17.66 37.18
CA LYS A 2 21.28 18.03 36.96
C LYS A 2 21.05 19.30 36.12
N ARG A 3 21.89 20.33 36.27
CA ARG A 3 21.81 21.56 35.46
C ARG A 3 22.10 21.34 33.96
N ILE A 4 23.07 20.47 33.64
CA ILE A 4 23.42 20.19 32.23
C ILE A 4 22.29 19.40 31.55
N LEU A 5 21.66 18.46 32.26
CA LEU A 5 20.51 17.72 31.76
C LEU A 5 19.30 18.64 31.47
N PHE A 6 19.05 19.61 32.34
CA PHE A 6 17.98 20.58 32.17
C PHE A 6 18.18 21.45 30.92
N TRP A 7 19.39 21.96 30.71
CA TRP A 7 19.70 22.75 29.51
C TRP A 7 19.65 21.94 28.22
N ALA A 8 20.09 20.67 28.25
CA ALA A 8 19.97 19.77 27.10
C ALA A 8 18.50 19.48 26.75
N ALA A 9 17.65 19.25 27.75
CA ALA A 9 16.21 19.03 27.55
C ALA A 9 15.51 20.29 27.03
N ALA A 10 15.85 21.47 27.55
CA ALA A 10 15.31 22.75 27.07
C ALA A 10 15.74 23.03 25.62
N ALA A 11 16.99 22.76 25.26
CA ALA A 11 17.48 22.89 23.88
C ALA A 11 16.75 21.93 22.93
N ALA A 12 16.53 20.67 23.33
CA ALA A 12 15.76 19.71 22.53
C ALA A 12 14.30 20.14 22.34
N ALA A 13 13.65 20.66 23.38
CA ALA A 13 12.28 21.18 23.30
C ALA A 13 12.19 22.41 22.37
N CYS A 14 13.15 23.34 22.45
CA CYS A 14 13.24 24.46 21.51
C CYS A 14 13.45 23.99 20.06
N LEU A 15 14.29 22.97 19.84
CA LEU A 15 14.51 22.42 18.50
C LEU A 15 13.23 21.83 17.92
N VAL A 16 12.47 21.07 18.73
CA VAL A 16 11.17 20.53 18.33
C VAL A 16 10.19 21.64 17.98
N LEU A 17 10.10 22.70 18.81
CA LEU A 17 9.22 23.84 18.56
C LEU A 17 9.62 24.62 17.30
N ILE A 18 10.91 24.79 17.03
CA ILE A 18 11.40 25.45 15.81
C ILE A 18 11.09 24.61 14.58
N VAL A 19 11.30 23.29 14.63
CA VAL A 19 10.96 22.38 13.52
C VAL A 19 9.44 22.37 13.26
N PHE A 20 8.62 22.35 14.31
CA PHE A 20 7.16 22.46 14.15
C PHE A 20 6.73 23.83 13.63
N GLY A 21 7.34 24.91 14.12
CA GLY A 21 7.05 26.28 13.69
C GLY A 21 7.42 26.51 12.22
N LEU A 22 8.60 26.06 11.79
CA LEU A 22 9.05 26.18 10.39
C LEU A 22 8.18 25.34 9.45
N ASN A 23 7.76 24.12 9.86
CA ASN A 23 6.80 23.32 9.09
C ASN A 23 5.40 23.96 8.99
N LEU A 24 5.02 24.84 9.93
CA LEU A 24 3.75 25.56 9.91
C LEU A 24 3.77 26.78 8.99
N PHE A 25 4.94 27.41 8.79
CA PHE A 25 5.10 28.57 7.91
C PHE A 25 5.28 28.20 6.43
N ASP A 26 5.84 27.02 6.12
CA ASP A 26 5.93 26.49 4.76
C ASP A 26 4.67 25.72 4.32
N ALA A 27 3.69 25.56 5.21
CA ALA A 27 2.39 25.00 4.85
C ALA A 27 1.59 26.06 4.08
N PRO A 28 1.20 25.82 2.81
CA PRO A 28 0.26 26.71 2.13
C PRO A 28 -1.01 26.83 2.98
N PRO A 29 -1.70 27.99 2.96
CA PRO A 29 -2.94 28.16 3.72
C PRO A 29 -3.88 27.02 3.36
N ALA A 30 -4.36 26.29 4.39
CA ALA A 30 -5.34 25.25 4.19
C ALA A 30 -6.50 25.86 3.39
N PRO A 31 -6.86 25.31 2.22
CA PRO A 31 -7.96 25.85 1.44
C PRO A 31 -9.18 25.92 2.35
N LEU A 32 -9.81 27.09 2.41
CA LEU A 32 -11.11 27.27 3.05
C LEU A 32 -12.00 26.12 2.59
N SER A 33 -12.36 25.24 3.53
CA SER A 33 -13.07 23.99 3.25
C SER A 33 -14.50 24.28 2.81
N THR A 34 -14.66 24.65 1.55
CA THR A 34 -15.80 24.27 0.72
C THR A 34 -15.49 22.92 0.07
N ALA A 35 -15.06 21.95 0.87
CA ALA A 35 -14.83 20.61 0.36
C ALA A 35 -16.12 20.11 -0.28
N PRO A 36 -16.13 19.77 -1.58
CA PRO A 36 -17.28 19.11 -2.15
C PRO A 36 -17.54 17.82 -1.36
N LEU A 37 -18.82 17.57 -1.05
CA LEU A 37 -19.30 16.22 -0.76
C LEU A 37 -18.64 15.28 -1.77
N LEU A 38 -18.06 14.19 -1.28
CA LEU A 38 -17.53 13.01 -2.02
C LEU A 38 -17.46 13.18 -3.55
N PRO A 39 -16.27 13.17 -4.19
CA PRO A 39 -16.22 13.26 -5.65
C PRO A 39 -17.07 12.13 -6.24
N GLY A 40 -18.06 12.47 -7.06
CA GLY A 40 -18.98 11.48 -7.65
C GLY A 40 -18.25 10.35 -8.39
N ALA A 41 -17.11 10.68 -9.04
CA ALA A 41 -16.27 9.72 -9.77
C ALA A 41 -15.66 8.62 -8.88
N GLY A 42 -15.46 8.88 -7.59
CA GLY A 42 -14.87 7.91 -6.66
C GLY A 42 -15.85 6.85 -6.18
N LEU A 43 -17.16 7.02 -6.36
CA LEU A 43 -18.18 6.11 -5.84
C LEU A 43 -18.72 5.15 -6.91
N GLU A 44 -18.11 5.10 -8.09
CA GLU A 44 -18.49 4.20 -9.16
C GLU A 44 -18.18 2.73 -8.80
N PRO A 45 -19.03 1.76 -9.19
CA PRO A 45 -18.84 0.36 -8.83
C PRO A 45 -17.57 -0.30 -9.37
N ASP A 46 -16.93 0.28 -10.38
CA ASP A 46 -15.67 -0.20 -10.97
C ASP A 46 -14.42 0.27 -10.19
N ASN A 47 -14.60 1.13 -9.17
CA ASN A 47 -13.51 1.59 -8.34
C ASN A 47 -13.09 0.51 -7.32
N GLY A 48 -11.89 -0.06 -7.50
CA GLY A 48 -11.34 -1.08 -6.60
C GLY A 48 -11.10 -0.59 -5.16
N PHE A 49 -11.23 0.71 -4.89
CA PHE A 49 -11.17 1.25 -3.55
C PHE A 49 -12.32 0.76 -2.64
N PHE A 50 -13.46 0.35 -3.21
CA PHE A 50 -14.53 -0.34 -2.47
C PHE A 50 -14.01 -1.65 -1.86
N ILE A 51 -13.23 -2.41 -2.63
CA ILE A 51 -12.61 -3.65 -2.18
C ILE A 51 -11.62 -3.40 -1.05
N LEU A 52 -10.84 -2.31 -1.15
CA LEU A 52 -9.93 -1.91 -0.07
C LEU A 52 -10.68 -1.53 1.22
N TRP A 53 -11.81 -0.84 1.12
CA TRP A 53 -12.65 -0.55 2.29
C TRP A 53 -13.25 -1.80 2.92
N GLY A 54 -13.66 -2.76 2.09
CA GLY A 54 -14.27 -4.03 2.53
C GLY A 54 -13.28 -5.17 2.68
N PHE A 55 -11.98 -4.91 2.69
CA PHE A 55 -10.98 -5.97 2.56
C PHE A 55 -11.05 -7.01 3.70
N ALA A 56 -11.49 -6.57 4.89
CA ALA A 56 -11.67 -7.39 6.08
C ALA A 56 -13.09 -7.98 6.25
N GLU A 57 -14.00 -7.77 5.30
CA GLU A 57 -15.33 -8.40 5.30
C GLU A 57 -15.20 -9.94 5.35
N PRO A 58 -16.16 -10.69 5.93
CA PRO A 58 -16.10 -12.15 5.98
C PRO A 58 -16.09 -12.77 4.57
N PRO A 59 -15.69 -14.04 4.41
CA PRO A 59 -15.61 -14.70 3.11
C PRO A 59 -16.89 -14.63 2.27
N ASP A 60 -18.04 -14.72 2.94
CA ASP A 60 -19.36 -14.78 2.31
C ASP A 60 -19.87 -13.41 1.86
N ASN A 61 -19.19 -12.32 2.22
CA ASN A 61 -19.51 -10.98 1.78
C ASN A 61 -18.49 -10.50 0.74
N ASP A 62 -18.97 -10.21 -0.46
CA ASP A 62 -18.13 -9.73 -1.56
C ASP A 62 -18.06 -8.19 -1.56
N PRO A 63 -16.90 -7.58 -1.28
CA PRO A 63 -16.72 -6.13 -1.33
C PRO A 63 -16.86 -5.51 -2.73
N ALA A 64 -16.88 -6.32 -3.79
CA ALA A 64 -17.18 -5.87 -5.16
C ALA A 64 -18.69 -5.92 -5.48
N GLY A 65 -19.51 -6.47 -4.57
CA GLY A 65 -20.94 -6.64 -4.78
C GLY A 65 -21.75 -5.37 -4.56
N GLN A 66 -22.85 -5.22 -5.30
CA GLN A 66 -23.76 -4.07 -5.18
C GLN A 66 -24.31 -3.86 -3.76
N ALA A 67 -24.56 -4.96 -3.03
CA ALA A 67 -25.05 -4.89 -1.65
C ALA A 67 -24.05 -4.19 -0.72
N TYR A 68 -22.76 -4.48 -0.87
CA TYR A 68 -21.71 -3.84 -0.09
C TYR A 68 -21.55 -2.36 -0.46
N HIS A 69 -21.67 -2.03 -1.76
CA HIS A 69 -21.60 -0.64 -2.22
C HIS A 69 -22.74 0.20 -1.61
N GLY A 70 -23.97 -0.32 -1.62
CA GLY A 70 -25.11 0.33 -0.98
C GLY A 70 -24.88 0.57 0.51
N LEU A 71 -24.38 -0.44 1.22
CA LEU A 71 -24.06 -0.33 2.65
C LEU A 71 -23.03 0.78 2.94
N LEU A 72 -21.97 0.90 2.15
CA LEU A 72 -20.97 1.97 2.33
C LEU A 72 -21.56 3.35 2.04
N LEU A 73 -22.37 3.49 0.99
CA LEU A 73 -23.03 4.75 0.66
C LEU A 73 -23.97 5.21 1.77
N ASP A 74 -24.79 4.31 2.31
CA ASP A 74 -25.69 4.59 3.42
C ASP A 74 -24.91 4.99 4.69
N MET A 75 -23.80 4.30 4.95
CA MET A 75 -22.93 4.59 6.10
C MET A 75 -22.30 5.99 5.99
N PHE A 76 -21.89 6.42 4.80
CA PHE A 76 -21.38 7.77 4.58
C PHE A 76 -22.48 8.83 4.68
N ALA A 77 -23.68 8.55 4.18
CA ALA A 77 -24.82 9.44 4.28
C ALA A 77 -25.27 9.66 5.75
N ALA A 78 -25.23 8.61 6.58
CA ALA A 78 -25.63 8.69 7.98
C ALA A 78 -24.74 9.61 8.84
N ARG A 79 -23.42 9.68 8.58
CA ARG A 79 -22.52 10.55 9.36
C ARG A 79 -22.74 12.04 9.11
N ALA A 80 -23.24 12.43 7.94
CA ALA A 80 -23.64 13.81 7.70
C ALA A 80 -24.71 14.29 8.72
N ARG A 81 -25.39 13.35 9.40
CA ARG A 81 -26.50 13.60 10.32
C ARG A 81 -26.17 13.42 11.80
N GLU A 82 -25.11 12.70 12.19
CA GLU A 82 -24.86 12.33 13.61
C GLU A 82 -23.41 12.45 14.10
N ARG A 83 -23.22 13.10 15.25
CA ARG A 83 -21.93 13.32 15.98
C ARG A 83 -21.72 12.38 17.20
N ARG A 84 -22.27 11.17 17.22
CA ARG A 84 -22.21 10.28 18.41
C ARG A 84 -21.51 8.93 18.18
N SER A 85 -20.99 8.37 19.27
CA SER A 85 -20.20 7.13 19.39
C SER A 85 -20.94 5.82 19.06
N ARG A 86 -22.23 5.89 18.72
CA ARG A 86 -23.04 4.76 18.21
C ARG A 86 -23.33 4.86 16.70
N SER A 87 -22.50 5.61 15.96
CA SER A 87 -22.67 5.78 14.52
C SER A 87 -22.60 4.42 13.79
N PRO A 88 -23.32 4.26 12.66
CA PRO A 88 -23.25 3.05 11.84
C PRO A 88 -21.81 2.65 11.47
N TYR A 89 -20.95 3.64 11.23
CA TYR A 89 -19.52 3.42 11.00
C TYR A 89 -18.80 2.77 12.18
N GLY A 90 -19.07 3.22 13.41
CA GLY A 90 -18.48 2.63 14.61
C GLY A 90 -18.90 1.17 14.80
N GLN A 91 -20.18 0.86 14.59
CA GLN A 91 -20.69 -0.51 14.66
C GLN A 91 -20.07 -1.40 13.58
N TRP A 92 -19.94 -0.88 12.36
CA TRP A 92 -19.28 -1.58 11.27
C TRP A 92 -17.80 -1.88 11.57
N LEU A 93 -17.05 -0.91 12.12
CA LEU A 93 -15.67 -1.15 12.56
C LEU A 93 -15.59 -2.21 13.67
N THR A 94 -16.51 -2.21 14.63
CA THR A 94 -16.57 -3.25 15.67
C THR A 94 -16.81 -4.62 15.06
N ARG A 95 -17.73 -4.74 14.09
CA ARG A 95 -17.97 -5.99 13.36
C ARG A 95 -16.71 -6.46 12.65
N LEU A 96 -16.03 -5.61 11.88
CA LEU A 96 -14.77 -5.99 11.20
C LEU A 96 -13.70 -6.53 12.16
N ASN A 97 -13.65 -6.02 13.40
CA ASN A 97 -12.73 -6.55 14.41
C ASN A 97 -13.12 -7.96 14.89
N LEU A 98 -14.42 -8.28 14.93
CA LEU A 98 -14.90 -9.63 15.24
C LEU A 98 -14.59 -10.58 14.07
N GLU A 99 -14.92 -10.18 12.84
CA GLU A 99 -14.64 -10.97 11.62
C GLU A 99 -13.15 -11.30 11.49
N TYR A 100 -12.27 -10.34 11.84
CA TYR A 100 -10.83 -10.58 11.84
C TYR A 100 -10.42 -11.71 12.78
N ARG A 101 -11.03 -11.81 13.96
CA ARG A 101 -10.69 -12.86 14.93
C ARG A 101 -11.17 -14.22 14.46
N GLU A 102 -12.30 -14.26 13.77
CA GLU A 102 -12.93 -15.50 13.31
C GLU A 102 -12.28 -16.04 12.03
N HIS A 103 -12.11 -15.18 11.02
CA HIS A 103 -11.72 -15.60 9.68
C HIS A 103 -10.28 -15.24 9.31
N TRP A 104 -9.75 -14.14 9.85
CA TRP A 104 -8.50 -13.55 9.34
C TRP A 104 -7.32 -13.63 10.32
N GLN A 105 -7.45 -14.40 11.40
CA GLN A 105 -6.37 -14.58 12.36
C GLN A 105 -5.15 -15.22 11.68
N GLY A 106 -3.99 -14.56 11.79
CA GLY A 106 -2.75 -15.01 11.17
C GLY A 106 -2.58 -14.56 9.70
N ALA A 107 -3.54 -13.85 9.11
CA ALA A 107 -3.42 -13.31 7.75
C ALA A 107 -2.34 -12.24 7.59
N ARG A 108 -1.84 -11.70 8.71
CA ARG A 108 -0.67 -10.82 8.69
C ARG A 108 0.57 -11.64 8.43
N LEU A 109 1.18 -11.36 7.28
CA LEU A 109 2.52 -11.79 6.96
C LEU A 109 3.51 -10.77 7.51
N ASN A 110 4.25 -11.19 8.52
CA ASN A 110 5.43 -10.51 8.98
C ASN A 110 6.62 -11.42 8.70
N PHE A 111 7.39 -11.04 7.69
CA PHE A 111 8.65 -11.66 7.39
C PHE A 111 9.74 -10.61 7.65
N PRO A 112 10.21 -10.47 8.90
CA PRO A 112 11.28 -9.53 9.20
C PRO A 112 12.55 -10.02 8.50
N GLN A 113 12.82 -9.43 7.34
CA GLN A 113 14.03 -9.66 6.56
C GLN A 113 15.11 -8.71 7.07
N ALA A 114 16.32 -9.22 7.29
CA ALA A 114 17.44 -8.35 7.60
C ALA A 114 17.86 -7.56 6.35
N ALA A 115 18.36 -6.32 6.53
CA ALA A 115 18.71 -5.45 5.40
C ALA A 115 19.77 -6.03 4.45
N GLN A 116 20.59 -6.99 4.92
CA GLN A 116 21.66 -7.64 4.16
C GLN A 116 21.25 -9.00 3.57
N GLU A 117 20.06 -9.50 3.90
CA GLU A 117 19.63 -10.83 3.50
C GLU A 117 19.14 -10.84 2.06
N ASP A 118 19.55 -11.82 1.26
CA ASP A 118 19.04 -12.00 -0.10
C ASP A 118 17.55 -12.40 -0.05
N ILE A 119 16.69 -11.57 -0.62
CA ILE A 119 15.23 -11.75 -0.57
C ILE A 119 14.77 -13.02 -1.31
N CYS A 120 15.47 -13.42 -2.36
CA CYS A 120 15.17 -14.64 -3.11
C CYS A 120 15.47 -15.86 -2.25
N VAL A 121 16.63 -15.89 -1.60
CA VAL A 121 17.01 -16.97 -0.66
C VAL A 121 16.05 -17.01 0.53
N PHE A 122 15.75 -15.85 1.11
CA PHE A 122 14.87 -15.70 2.27
C PHE A 122 13.46 -16.27 2.03
N PHE A 123 12.86 -15.98 0.88
CA PHE A 123 11.55 -16.53 0.53
C PHE A 123 11.63 -17.98 0.05
N ALA A 124 12.70 -18.39 -0.63
CA ALA A 124 12.88 -19.78 -1.04
C ALA A 124 12.87 -20.73 0.19
N GLN A 125 13.53 -20.33 1.28
CA GLN A 125 13.51 -21.07 2.55
C GLN A 125 12.12 -21.16 3.21
N ARG A 126 11.19 -20.27 2.84
CA ARG A 126 9.83 -20.16 3.40
C ARG A 126 8.75 -20.58 2.42
N ARG A 127 9.10 -21.26 1.33
CA ARG A 127 8.18 -21.67 0.27
C ARG A 127 6.94 -22.40 0.79
N ALA A 128 7.12 -23.35 1.70
CA ALA A 128 6.01 -24.12 2.28
C ALA A 128 5.05 -23.21 3.07
N GLU A 129 5.57 -22.32 3.90
CA GLU A 129 4.77 -21.35 4.67
C GLU A 129 4.02 -20.38 3.74
N ILE A 130 4.67 -19.91 2.69
CA ILE A 130 4.06 -19.02 1.69
C ILE A 130 2.91 -19.76 0.97
N ALA A 131 3.13 -21.00 0.55
CA ALA A 131 2.10 -21.81 -0.11
C ALA A 131 0.90 -22.09 0.80
N GLU A 132 1.15 -22.48 2.05
CA GLU A 132 0.10 -22.70 3.06
C GLU A 132 -0.74 -21.43 3.26
N ARG A 133 -0.08 -20.27 3.42
CA ARG A 133 -0.77 -18.99 3.63
C ARG A 133 -1.58 -18.55 2.42
N ARG A 134 -1.09 -18.78 1.19
CA ARG A 134 -1.87 -18.52 -0.02
C ARG A 134 -3.15 -19.34 -0.04
N GLN A 135 -3.05 -20.62 0.32
CA GLN A 135 -4.22 -21.50 0.37
C GLN A 135 -5.19 -21.08 1.47
N ARG A 136 -4.69 -20.85 2.68
CA ARG A 136 -5.50 -20.46 3.84
C ARG A 136 -6.23 -19.13 3.63
N PHE A 137 -5.59 -18.17 2.97
CA PHE A 137 -6.14 -16.83 2.76
C PHE A 137 -6.49 -16.56 1.29
N ALA A 138 -6.88 -17.59 0.54
CA ALA A 138 -7.21 -17.49 -0.88
C ALA A 138 -8.27 -16.43 -1.19
N VAL A 139 -9.23 -16.21 -0.29
CA VAL A 139 -10.25 -15.17 -0.44
C VAL A 139 -9.63 -13.77 -0.42
N LEU A 140 -8.71 -13.50 0.51
CA LEU A 140 -8.00 -12.22 0.57
C LEU A 140 -7.09 -12.03 -0.64
N GLN A 141 -6.46 -13.11 -1.11
CA GLN A 141 -5.66 -13.11 -2.33
C GLN A 141 -6.51 -12.75 -3.55
N LYS A 142 -7.69 -13.35 -3.70
CA LYS A 142 -8.65 -13.03 -4.78
C LYS A 142 -9.06 -11.55 -4.72
N ARG A 143 -9.38 -11.03 -3.53
CA ARG A 143 -9.70 -9.60 -3.35
C ARG A 143 -8.54 -8.70 -3.74
N TYR A 144 -7.32 -9.08 -3.38
CA TYR A 144 -6.13 -8.33 -3.78
C TYR A 144 -5.95 -8.33 -5.31
N GLU A 145 -6.13 -9.46 -5.97
CA GLU A 145 -6.07 -9.56 -7.43
C GLU A 145 -7.15 -8.71 -8.12
N GLN A 146 -8.37 -8.65 -7.56
CA GLN A 146 -9.41 -7.74 -8.04
C GLN A 146 -8.99 -6.26 -7.89
N VAL A 147 -8.34 -5.89 -6.78
CA VAL A 147 -7.75 -4.54 -6.60
C VAL A 147 -6.69 -4.26 -7.67
N LEU A 148 -5.82 -5.22 -7.97
CA LEU A 148 -4.79 -5.06 -9.00
C LEU A 148 -5.40 -4.87 -10.40
N GLY A 149 -6.43 -5.65 -10.72
CA GLY A 149 -7.17 -5.61 -11.98
C GLY A 149 -8.13 -4.42 -12.12
N SER A 150 -8.35 -3.65 -11.06
CA SER A 150 -9.24 -2.49 -11.10
C SER A 150 -8.62 -1.37 -11.93
N SER A 151 -9.39 -0.86 -12.89
CA SER A 151 -9.02 0.29 -13.75
C SER A 151 -8.83 1.56 -12.93
N ARG A 152 -9.63 1.72 -11.87
CA ARG A 152 -9.62 2.86 -10.95
C ARG A 152 -9.34 2.40 -9.53
N LEU A 153 -8.53 3.20 -8.84
CA LEU A 153 -8.26 3.09 -7.40
C LEU A 153 -8.29 4.51 -6.85
N GLU A 154 -9.49 5.07 -6.73
CA GLU A 154 -9.69 6.44 -6.27
C GLU A 154 -10.14 6.45 -4.82
N ASP A 155 -9.32 7.04 -3.94
CA ASP A 155 -9.68 7.16 -2.52
C ASP A 155 -10.91 8.05 -2.35
N PHE A 156 -12.07 7.44 -2.09
CA PHE A 156 -13.33 8.13 -1.83
C PHE A 156 -13.58 8.40 -0.34
N SER A 157 -12.61 8.15 0.55
CA SER A 157 -12.82 8.28 1.98
C SER A 157 -13.33 9.70 2.32
N PRO A 158 -14.46 9.82 3.06
CA PRO A 158 -14.95 11.13 3.45
C PRO A 158 -13.97 11.83 4.41
N ILE A 159 -14.04 13.16 4.49
CA ILE A 159 -13.15 13.93 5.39
C ILE A 159 -13.32 13.46 6.84
N GLY A 160 -12.18 13.20 7.50
CA GLY A 160 -12.15 12.68 8.86
C GLY A 160 -12.52 11.20 8.97
N PHE A 161 -12.53 10.45 7.87
CA PHE A 161 -12.38 9.00 7.86
C PHE A 161 -10.98 8.63 7.39
N GLU A 162 -10.53 7.48 7.86
CA GLU A 162 -9.38 6.78 7.33
C GLU A 162 -9.88 5.48 6.71
N LEU A 163 -9.15 4.96 5.72
CA LEU A 163 -9.28 3.57 5.31
C LEU A 163 -9.19 2.69 6.58
N PRO A 164 -10.15 1.78 6.84
CA PRO A 164 -10.16 1.02 8.07
C PRO A 164 -8.85 0.28 8.28
N LYS A 165 -8.24 0.50 9.44
CA LYS A 165 -6.89 0.02 9.76
C LYS A 165 -6.74 -1.49 9.55
N LEU A 166 -7.77 -2.28 9.87
CA LEU A 166 -7.74 -3.72 9.62
C LEU A 166 -7.68 -4.06 8.13
N CYS A 167 -8.50 -3.42 7.31
CA CYS A 167 -8.52 -3.62 5.87
C CYS A 167 -7.17 -3.23 5.25
N ALA A 168 -6.63 -2.06 5.62
CA ALA A 168 -5.30 -1.62 5.19
C ALA A 168 -4.19 -2.62 5.58
N ASN A 169 -4.21 -3.14 6.81
CA ASN A 169 -3.21 -4.10 7.28
C ASN A 169 -3.31 -5.46 6.57
N LEU A 170 -4.53 -5.94 6.31
CA LEU A 170 -4.74 -7.18 5.57
C LEU A 170 -4.31 -7.03 4.11
N ALA A 171 -4.67 -5.91 3.46
CA ALA A 171 -4.23 -5.61 2.10
C ALA A 171 -2.70 -5.50 2.00
N ALA A 172 -2.04 -4.85 2.96
CA ALA A 172 -0.58 -4.81 3.02
C ALA A 172 0.03 -6.20 3.25
N GLY A 173 -0.61 -7.05 4.06
CA GLY A 173 -0.24 -8.45 4.23
C GLY A 173 -0.33 -9.25 2.93
N GLN A 174 -1.40 -9.06 2.16
CA GLN A 174 -1.58 -9.71 0.85
C GLN A 174 -0.61 -9.16 -0.20
N ALA A 175 -0.28 -7.87 -0.18
CA ALA A 175 0.76 -7.33 -1.05
C ALA A 175 2.12 -8.02 -0.82
N ARG A 176 2.47 -8.29 0.44
CA ARG A 176 3.68 -9.07 0.78
C ARG A 176 3.58 -10.51 0.31
N LEU A 177 2.44 -11.17 0.54
CA LEU A 177 2.22 -12.54 0.09
C LEU A 177 2.37 -12.66 -1.42
N PHE A 178 1.74 -11.74 -2.14
CA PHE A 178 1.73 -11.68 -3.58
C PHE A 178 3.14 -11.50 -4.12
N ALA A 179 3.89 -10.51 -3.62
CA ALA A 179 5.27 -10.28 -4.04
C ALA A 179 6.17 -11.50 -3.78
N ALA A 180 6.08 -12.11 -2.60
CA ALA A 180 6.84 -13.32 -2.26
C ALA A 180 6.46 -14.49 -3.18
N SER A 181 5.17 -14.66 -3.47
CA SER A 181 4.66 -15.72 -4.33
C SER A 181 5.12 -15.57 -5.78
N ARG A 182 5.13 -14.35 -6.32
CA ARG A 182 5.60 -14.08 -7.69
C ARG A 182 7.11 -14.23 -7.80
N LEU A 183 7.84 -13.83 -6.77
CA LEU A 183 9.28 -14.10 -6.70
C LEU A 183 9.55 -15.61 -6.78
N LEU A 184 8.84 -16.43 -5.99
CA LEU A 184 9.00 -17.89 -6.04
C LEU A 184 8.64 -18.47 -7.40
N ALA A 185 7.55 -18.00 -8.03
CA ALA A 185 7.17 -18.44 -9.37
C ALA A 185 8.27 -18.13 -10.42
N ALA A 186 8.89 -16.95 -10.34
CA ALA A 186 10.03 -16.62 -11.20
C ALA A 186 11.22 -17.56 -10.96
N LEU A 187 11.53 -17.88 -9.69
CA LEU A 187 12.58 -18.85 -9.36
C LEU A 187 12.27 -20.26 -9.86
N ASP A 188 10.99 -20.59 -10.06
CA ASP A 188 10.53 -21.85 -10.66
C ASP A 188 10.51 -21.82 -12.21
N GLY A 189 10.91 -20.70 -12.82
CA GLY A 189 11.00 -20.53 -14.27
C GLY A 189 9.92 -19.65 -14.89
N GLU A 190 8.92 -19.22 -14.14
CA GLU A 190 7.83 -18.34 -14.63
C GLU A 190 8.22 -16.85 -14.59
N TRP A 191 9.39 -16.50 -15.12
CA TRP A 191 9.97 -15.16 -15.01
C TRP A 191 9.08 -14.04 -15.56
N LEU A 192 8.57 -14.20 -16.80
CA LEU A 192 7.79 -13.17 -17.48
C LEU A 192 6.42 -12.94 -16.83
N PRO A 193 5.59 -13.98 -16.57
CA PRO A 193 4.33 -13.79 -15.86
C PRO A 193 4.52 -13.17 -14.47
N ALA A 194 5.50 -13.65 -13.69
CA ALA A 194 5.80 -13.11 -12.38
C ALA A 194 6.22 -11.63 -12.44
N GLY A 195 7.08 -11.27 -13.40
CA GLY A 195 7.51 -9.89 -13.62
C GLY A 195 6.35 -8.97 -14.00
N ALA A 196 5.49 -9.41 -14.92
CA ALA A 196 4.29 -8.66 -15.33
C ALA A 196 3.33 -8.42 -14.15
N ASP A 197 3.10 -9.44 -13.34
CA ASP A 197 2.26 -9.37 -12.14
C ASP A 197 2.81 -8.38 -11.11
N LEU A 198 4.14 -8.39 -10.87
CA LEU A 198 4.80 -7.44 -9.97
C LEU A 198 4.70 -6.00 -10.50
N LEU A 199 4.84 -5.80 -11.82
CA LEU A 199 4.67 -4.49 -12.45
C LEU A 199 3.21 -4.00 -12.34
N ALA A 200 2.23 -4.89 -12.51
CA ALA A 200 0.82 -4.57 -12.31
C ALA A 200 0.53 -4.17 -10.86
N ALA A 201 1.12 -4.86 -9.88
CA ALA A 201 1.03 -4.51 -8.46
C ALA A 201 1.65 -3.13 -8.15
N ALA A 202 2.82 -2.84 -8.73
CA ALA A 202 3.44 -1.51 -8.62
C ALA A 202 2.55 -0.43 -9.25
N ALA A 203 1.98 -0.68 -10.43
CA ALA A 203 1.06 0.24 -11.12
C ALA A 203 -0.19 0.54 -10.29
N ALA A 204 -0.81 -0.48 -9.69
CA ALA A 204 -1.93 -0.31 -8.77
C ALA A 204 -1.54 0.54 -7.55
N GLY A 205 -0.35 0.29 -6.97
CA GLY A 205 0.19 1.11 -5.88
C GLY A 205 0.37 2.58 -6.28
N PHE A 206 0.79 2.87 -7.51
CA PHE A 206 0.87 4.24 -8.02
C PHE A 206 -0.48 4.92 -8.19
N ARG A 207 -1.48 4.19 -8.72
CA ARG A 207 -2.86 4.71 -8.80
C ARG A 207 -3.35 5.09 -7.40
N LEU A 208 -3.13 4.22 -6.42
CA LEU A 208 -3.51 4.46 -5.02
C LEU A 208 -2.79 5.66 -4.37
N ILE A 209 -1.47 5.83 -4.62
CA ILE A 209 -0.73 7.00 -4.14
C ILE A 209 -1.26 8.28 -4.79
N SER A 210 -1.54 8.26 -6.09
CA SER A 210 -1.99 9.44 -6.82
C SER A 210 -3.37 9.93 -6.40
N SER A 211 -4.22 9.03 -5.90
CA SER A 211 -5.57 9.34 -5.45
C SER A 211 -5.69 9.45 -3.93
N GLY A 212 -4.69 8.99 -3.18
CA GLY A 212 -4.75 8.80 -1.73
C GLY A 212 -5.05 10.09 -0.96
N ARG A 213 -6.20 10.11 -0.29
CA ARG A 213 -6.63 11.21 0.60
C ARG A 213 -6.25 10.95 2.04
N THR A 214 -6.16 9.68 2.40
CA THR A 214 -5.88 9.20 3.76
C THR A 214 -4.43 8.77 3.90
N LEU A 215 -3.90 8.85 5.13
CA LEU A 215 -2.54 8.37 5.39
C LEU A 215 -2.45 6.86 5.19
N ALA A 216 -3.49 6.12 5.57
CA ALA A 216 -3.54 4.67 5.42
C ALA A 216 -3.51 4.23 3.95
N ALA A 217 -4.30 4.85 3.06
CA ALA A 217 -4.28 4.54 1.63
C ALA A 217 -2.92 4.86 0.99
N ASN A 218 -2.36 6.03 1.31
CA ASN A 218 -1.03 6.42 0.83
C ASN A 218 0.07 5.46 1.30
N SER A 219 0.03 5.05 2.57
CA SER A 219 0.99 4.07 3.10
C SER A 219 0.85 2.71 2.41
N LEU A 220 -0.36 2.23 2.20
CA LEU A 220 -0.60 0.97 1.48
C LEU A 220 -0.07 1.04 0.04
N GLY A 221 -0.33 2.13 -0.68
CA GLY A 221 0.18 2.32 -2.04
C GLY A 221 1.71 2.32 -2.09
N LYS A 222 2.37 2.98 -1.11
CA LYS A 222 3.84 2.94 -0.96
C LYS A 222 4.36 1.53 -0.68
N ASP A 223 3.72 0.79 0.23
CA ASP A 223 4.09 -0.60 0.53
C ASP A 223 3.99 -1.48 -0.71
N MET A 224 2.90 -1.40 -1.47
CA MET A 224 2.69 -2.16 -2.72
C MET A 224 3.80 -1.89 -3.74
N VAL A 225 4.16 -0.62 -3.92
CA VAL A 225 5.24 -0.21 -4.82
C VAL A 225 6.58 -0.74 -4.32
N GLU A 226 6.92 -0.49 -3.07
CA GLU A 226 8.21 -0.85 -2.49
C GLU A 226 8.46 -2.36 -2.57
N LEU A 227 7.46 -3.16 -2.19
CA LEU A 227 7.54 -4.62 -2.23
C LEU A 227 7.72 -5.14 -3.67
N SER A 228 6.96 -4.58 -4.61
CA SER A 228 7.03 -5.00 -6.01
C SER A 228 8.38 -4.65 -6.64
N LEU A 229 8.87 -3.43 -6.40
CA LEU A 229 10.17 -2.99 -6.92
C LEU A 229 11.34 -3.73 -6.27
N ARG A 230 11.27 -4.04 -4.97
CA ARG A 230 12.29 -4.88 -4.31
C ARG A 230 12.32 -6.29 -4.87
N ALA A 231 11.15 -6.90 -5.08
CA ALA A 231 11.06 -8.22 -5.70
C ALA A 231 11.62 -8.22 -7.13
N LEU A 232 11.24 -7.23 -7.96
CA LEU A 232 11.79 -7.07 -9.31
C LEU A 232 13.30 -6.86 -9.31
N ALA A 233 13.81 -5.97 -8.45
CA ALA A 233 15.24 -5.71 -8.33
C ALA A 233 16.01 -6.98 -7.93
N ALA A 234 15.46 -7.79 -7.03
CA ALA A 234 16.08 -9.05 -6.66
C ALA A 234 16.10 -10.08 -7.78
N LEU A 235 15.02 -10.17 -8.56
CA LEU A 235 14.97 -11.03 -9.74
C LEU A 235 15.97 -10.58 -10.81
N LEU A 236 16.07 -9.27 -11.08
CA LEU A 236 16.99 -8.71 -12.08
C LEU A 236 18.47 -8.88 -11.72
N ASN A 237 18.78 -8.99 -10.41
CA ASN A 237 20.15 -9.23 -9.94
C ASN A 237 20.54 -10.72 -9.95
N ARG A 238 19.64 -11.63 -10.35
CA ARG A 238 19.96 -13.06 -10.50
C ARG A 238 20.75 -13.32 -11.78
N PRO A 239 21.78 -14.18 -11.75
CA PRO A 239 22.51 -14.58 -12.95
C PRO A 239 21.62 -15.37 -13.94
N GLU A 240 20.54 -16.00 -13.46
CA GLU A 240 19.59 -16.74 -14.30
C GLU A 240 18.48 -15.85 -14.89
N CYS A 241 18.47 -14.54 -14.59
CA CYS A 241 17.41 -13.64 -15.07
C CYS A 241 17.40 -13.60 -16.61
N PRO A 242 16.27 -13.94 -17.26
CA PRO A 242 16.21 -13.89 -18.71
C PRO A 242 16.23 -12.44 -19.22
N PRO A 243 16.83 -12.18 -20.40
CA PRO A 243 16.90 -10.83 -21.00
C PRO A 243 15.53 -10.19 -21.20
N ASP A 244 14.51 -11.01 -21.49
CA ASP A 244 13.15 -10.54 -21.76
C ASP A 244 12.48 -9.94 -20.52
N LEU A 245 12.79 -10.43 -19.31
CA LEU A 245 12.29 -9.82 -18.08
C LEU A 245 12.91 -8.43 -17.87
N ALA A 246 14.21 -8.28 -18.10
CA ALA A 246 14.87 -6.99 -18.01
C ALA A 246 14.30 -5.98 -19.02
N ARG A 247 14.03 -6.44 -20.25
CA ARG A 247 13.38 -5.62 -21.28
C ARG A 247 11.97 -5.19 -20.86
N LEU A 248 11.16 -6.11 -20.35
CA LEU A 248 9.81 -5.83 -19.87
C LEU A 248 9.81 -4.76 -18.76
N VAL A 249 10.72 -4.86 -17.79
CA VAL A 249 10.83 -3.88 -16.71
C VAL A 249 11.24 -2.51 -17.24
N LEU A 250 12.19 -2.46 -18.17
CA LEU A 250 12.62 -1.21 -18.82
C LEU A 250 11.50 -0.53 -19.62
N GLU A 251 10.67 -1.32 -20.31
CA GLU A 251 9.57 -0.81 -21.13
C GLU A 251 8.40 -0.30 -20.28
N LEU A 252 8.05 -1.00 -19.20
CA LEU A 252 6.84 -0.73 -18.43
C LEU A 252 7.06 0.11 -17.17
N LEU A 253 8.28 0.18 -16.64
CA LEU A 253 8.56 1.02 -15.47
C LEU A 253 8.76 2.47 -15.95
N PRO A 254 7.85 3.40 -15.63
CA PRO A 254 7.97 4.76 -16.13
C PRO A 254 9.21 5.45 -15.56
N PRO A 255 9.94 6.28 -16.33
CA PRO A 255 10.99 7.14 -15.80
C PRO A 255 10.39 8.11 -14.77
N ARG A 256 11.08 8.33 -13.64
CA ARG A 256 10.53 9.13 -12.53
C ARG A 256 11.44 10.29 -12.15
N THR A 257 10.82 11.45 -12.00
CA THR A 257 11.41 12.61 -11.33
C THR A 257 11.24 12.45 -9.81
N ALA A 258 12.32 12.65 -9.06
CA ALA A 258 12.42 12.39 -7.62
C ALA A 258 11.38 13.13 -6.74
N GLY A 259 10.71 14.15 -7.27
CA GLY A 259 9.76 14.99 -6.52
C GLY A 259 8.45 14.30 -6.08
N ARG A 260 8.11 13.13 -6.62
CA ARG A 260 6.82 12.46 -6.34
C ARG A 260 6.78 11.61 -5.05
N PHE A 261 7.91 11.39 -4.37
CA PHE A 261 7.92 10.65 -3.11
C PHE A 261 8.31 11.56 -1.93
N GLY A 262 7.31 11.93 -1.14
CA GLY A 262 7.50 12.59 0.16
C GLY A 262 7.99 11.60 1.21
N THR A 263 9.32 11.58 1.43
CA THR A 263 10.09 11.68 2.69
C THR A 263 11.58 11.41 2.38
N ALA A 264 12.50 11.88 3.23
CA ALA A 264 13.94 11.77 3.03
C ALA A 264 14.45 10.31 2.86
N THR A 265 13.76 9.33 3.44
CA THR A 265 14.09 7.90 3.32
C THR A 265 13.87 7.37 1.90
N VAL A 266 12.94 7.94 1.14
CA VAL A 266 12.75 7.62 -0.29
C VAL A 266 13.74 8.40 -1.17
N ARG A 267 14.28 9.53 -0.70
CA ARG A 267 15.38 10.23 -1.39
C ARG A 267 16.69 9.44 -1.40
N ALA A 268 16.86 8.49 -0.48
CA ALA A 268 17.98 7.54 -0.49
C ALA A 268 17.84 6.47 -1.58
N PHE A 269 16.63 6.27 -2.13
CA PHE A 269 16.45 5.70 -3.46
C PHE A 269 16.61 6.84 -4.47
N THR A 270 17.83 7.35 -4.61
CA THR A 270 18.17 8.25 -5.71
C THR A 270 17.80 7.54 -7.00
N CYS A 271 16.74 8.02 -7.63
CA CYS A 271 16.25 7.56 -8.91
C CYS A 271 17.35 7.83 -9.94
N LEU A 272 18.14 6.80 -10.23
CA LEU A 272 18.94 6.75 -11.43
C LEU A 272 17.95 6.45 -12.56
N ASP A 273 17.84 7.35 -13.52
CA ASP A 273 17.19 7.03 -14.78
C ASP A 273 18.00 5.90 -15.41
N LEU A 274 17.47 4.67 -15.37
CA LEU A 274 18.18 3.48 -15.82
C LEU A 274 18.58 3.60 -17.29
N SER A 275 17.84 4.39 -18.08
CA SER A 275 18.18 4.70 -19.46
C SER A 275 19.43 5.57 -19.59
N VAL A 276 19.65 6.49 -18.64
CA VAL A 276 20.86 7.33 -18.56
C VAL A 276 22.08 6.51 -18.15
N ASP A 277 21.93 5.55 -17.24
CA ASP A 277 23.05 4.69 -16.84
C ASP A 277 23.38 3.62 -17.90
N LEU A 278 22.39 3.07 -18.59
CA LEU A 278 22.63 2.21 -19.75
C LEU A 278 23.34 2.96 -20.90
N ALA A 279 23.06 4.26 -21.07
CA ALA A 279 23.79 5.10 -22.01
C ALA A 279 25.25 5.38 -21.58
N ARG A 280 25.54 5.36 -20.28
CA ARG A 280 26.90 5.49 -19.73
C ARG A 280 27.73 4.22 -19.88
N LEU A 281 27.11 3.05 -19.77
CA LEU A 281 27.77 1.74 -19.95
C LEU A 281 28.11 1.42 -21.41
N LYS A 282 27.56 2.17 -22.37
CA LYS A 282 27.87 2.07 -23.81
C LYS A 282 29.05 2.96 -24.25
N LYS A 283 29.71 3.66 -23.32
CA LYS A 283 30.97 4.38 -23.54
C LYS A 283 32.13 3.62 -22.94
#